data_AF-A0A2N3GDM0-F1
#
_entry.id   AF-A0A2N3GDM0-F1
#
_cell.length_a   1.000
_cell.length_b   1.000
_cell.length_c   1.000
_cell.angle_alpha   90.00
_cell.angle_beta   90.00
_cell.angle_gamma   90.00
#
_symmetry.space_group_name_H-M   'P 1'
#
loop_
_entity.id
_entity.type
_entity.pdbx_description
1 polymer ?
#
loop_
_entity_poly.entity_id
_entity_poly.type
_entity_poly.pdbx_seq_one_letter_code
_entity_poly.pdbx_strand_id
1 'polypeptide(L)'
;MRPPRQFGPHQRAGWGVVAVLTVAGAAAFWLANLVISLTPFAAEYRAGLSIAYVPMQLQALAGGLVLGFVVSFVLTRFPESLMGRNLVAKAFVFSLVLMVFMTLVIEVPSKMFTGISDPLRYLATATAFNAIRIPTLGLVVGLLAQWQARTRRAPRPGV
;
A
#
# COMPACT_ATOMS: atom_id res chain seq x y z
N MET A 1 48.81 -2.97 12.27
CA MET A 1 47.81 -3.15 11.20
C MET A 1 46.42 -3.12 11.82
N ARG A 2 45.60 -2.11 11.52
CA ARG A 2 44.17 -2.13 11.88
C ARG A 2 43.45 -3.02 10.88
N PRO A 3 42.61 -3.97 11.30
CA PRO A 3 41.82 -4.74 10.34
C PRO A 3 40.91 -3.80 9.55
N PRO A 4 40.65 -4.09 8.26
CA PRO A 4 39.71 -3.31 7.47
C PRO A 4 38.33 -3.35 8.16
N ARG A 5 37.72 -2.17 8.34
CA ARG A 5 36.31 -2.08 8.76
C ARG A 5 35.47 -2.79 7.72
N GLN A 6 35.05 -4.02 8.02
CA GLN A 6 34.01 -4.69 7.24
C GLN A 6 32.75 -3.84 7.39
N PHE A 7 32.35 -3.17 6.31
CA PHE A 7 31.03 -2.57 6.21
C PHE A 7 30.03 -3.73 6.22
N GLY A 8 29.36 -3.92 7.36
CA GLY A 8 28.34 -4.96 7.50
C GLY A 8 27.26 -4.79 6.43
N PRO A 9 26.79 -5.89 5.80
CA PRO A 9 25.61 -5.82 4.96
C PRO A 9 24.43 -5.37 5.83
N HIS A 10 23.55 -4.55 5.26
CA HIS A 10 22.31 -4.05 5.89
C HIS A 10 22.45 -2.81 6.80
N GLN A 11 22.81 -1.64 6.24
CA GLN A 11 22.27 -0.39 6.79
C GLN A 11 20.76 -0.39 6.60
N ARG A 12 20.01 -0.84 7.62
CA ARG A 12 18.55 -0.81 7.66
C ARG A 12 18.09 0.63 7.44
N ALA A 13 17.05 0.82 6.62
CA ALA A 13 16.54 2.17 6.41
C ALA A 13 16.07 2.77 7.74
N GLY A 14 16.51 4.00 8.02
CA GLY A 14 16.09 4.76 9.19
C GLY A 14 14.58 4.98 9.20
N TRP A 15 14.00 5.17 10.38
CA TRP A 15 12.55 5.37 10.55
C TRP A 15 11.98 6.54 9.76
N GLY A 16 12.78 7.59 9.50
CA GLY A 16 12.37 8.70 8.62
C GLY A 16 12.07 8.25 7.18
N VAL A 17 12.79 7.26 6.66
CA VAL A 17 12.48 6.66 5.34
C VAL A 17 11.14 5.96 5.38
N VAL A 18 10.92 5.13 6.40
CA VAL A 18 9.66 4.40 6.57
C VAL A 18 8.49 5.37 6.66
N ALA A 19 8.62 6.45 7.43
CA ALA A 19 7.59 7.47 7.58
C ALA A 19 7.27 8.17 6.25
N VAL A 20 8.29 8.60 5.50
CA VAL A 20 8.10 9.25 4.19
C VAL A 20 7.41 8.32 3.19
N LEU A 21 7.85 7.06 3.10
CA LEU A 21 7.23 6.07 2.23
C LEU A 21 5.78 5.79 2.64
N THR A 22 5.52 5.70 3.95
CA THR A 22 4.18 5.47 4.51
C THR A 22 3.22 6.59 4.11
N VAL A 23 3.61 7.85 4.34
CA VAL A 23 2.78 9.01 4.02
C VAL A 23 2.54 9.11 2.51
N ALA A 24 3.57 8.91 1.68
CA ALA A 24 3.43 8.95 0.23
C ALA A 24 2.50 7.84 -0.29
N GLY A 25 2.65 6.62 0.21
CA GLY A 25 1.77 5.49 -0.13
C GLY A 25 0.33 5.71 0.32
N ALA A 26 0.13 6.20 1.54
CA ALA A 26 -1.19 6.51 2.08
C ALA A 26 -1.89 7.63 1.30
N ALA A 27 -1.16 8.69 0.93
CA ALA A 27 -1.69 9.75 0.09
C ALA A 27 -2.13 9.22 -1.28
N ALA A 28 -1.32 8.37 -1.92
CA ALA A 28 -1.65 7.77 -3.21
C ALA A 28 -2.89 6.85 -3.13
N PHE A 29 -2.97 6.01 -2.09
CA PHE A 29 -4.15 5.19 -1.81
C PHE A 29 -5.41 6.03 -1.63
N TRP A 30 -5.30 7.09 -0.81
CA TRP A 30 -6.42 7.94 -0.47
C TRP A 30 -6.91 8.76 -1.67
N LEU A 31 -5.98 9.28 -2.49
CA LEU A 31 -6.32 9.95 -3.75
C LEU A 31 -7.00 9.00 -4.74
N ALA A 32 -6.50 7.77 -4.89
CA ALA A 32 -7.17 6.76 -5.70
C ALA A 32 -8.59 6.49 -5.19
N ASN A 33 -8.77 6.38 -3.87
CA ASN A 33 -10.09 6.23 -3.25
C ASN A 33 -11.00 7.44 -3.52
N LEU A 34 -10.48 8.67 -3.42
CA LEU A 34 -11.23 9.88 -3.76
C LEU A 34 -11.74 9.85 -5.20
N VAL A 35 -10.85 9.58 -6.16
CA VAL A 35 -11.23 9.53 -7.58
C VAL A 35 -12.29 8.47 -7.82
N ILE A 36 -12.13 7.27 -7.26
CA ILE A 36 -13.13 6.20 -7.32
C ILE A 36 -14.47 6.66 -6.72
N SER A 37 -14.43 7.34 -5.57
CA SER A 37 -15.64 7.75 -4.85
C SER A 37 -16.49 8.79 -5.59
N LEU A 38 -15.92 9.47 -6.59
CA LEU A 38 -16.61 10.40 -7.48
C LEU A 38 -17.32 9.71 -8.64
N THR A 39 -17.17 8.40 -8.81
CA THR A 39 -17.83 7.64 -9.88
C THR A 39 -19.29 7.29 -9.51
N PRO A 40 -20.19 7.16 -10.52
CA PRO A 40 -21.56 6.68 -10.28
C PRO A 40 -21.62 5.30 -9.62
N PHE A 41 -20.72 4.39 -10.03
CA PHE A 41 -20.61 3.05 -9.44
C PHE A 41 -20.33 3.09 -7.93
N ALA A 42 -19.46 3.99 -7.49
CA ALA A 42 -19.18 4.16 -6.06
C ALA A 42 -20.34 4.81 -5.32
N ALA A 43 -21.14 5.66 -5.97
CA ALA A 43 -22.35 6.22 -5.37
C ALA A 43 -23.42 5.14 -5.13
N GLU A 44 -23.67 4.30 -6.13
CA GLU A 44 -24.59 3.15 -6.01
C GLU A 44 -24.12 2.15 -4.94
N TYR A 45 -22.83 1.82 -4.94
CA TYR A 45 -22.24 0.92 -3.94
C TYR A 45 -22.48 1.44 -2.51
N ARG A 46 -22.23 2.74 -2.29
CA ARG A 46 -22.44 3.36 -0.97
C ARG A 46 -23.90 3.40 -0.58
N ALA A 47 -24.79 3.76 -1.51
CA ALA A 47 -26.23 3.81 -1.25
C ALA A 47 -26.76 2.41 -0.89
N GLY A 48 -26.33 1.38 -1.62
CA GLY A 48 -26.73 0.00 -1.41
C GLY A 48 -26.25 -0.62 -0.09
N LEU A 49 -25.19 -0.07 0.50
CA LEU A 49 -24.62 -0.52 1.79
C LEU A 49 -24.80 0.52 2.91
N SER A 50 -25.57 1.58 2.69
CA SER A 50 -25.78 2.67 3.65
C SER A 50 -24.48 3.30 4.18
N ILE A 51 -23.46 3.42 3.32
CA ILE A 51 -22.14 3.95 3.70
C ILE A 51 -22.14 5.47 3.60
N ALA A 52 -21.91 6.14 4.73
CA ALA A 52 -21.74 7.59 4.80
C ALA A 52 -20.43 8.04 4.12
N TYR A 53 -20.51 9.06 3.27
CA TYR A 53 -19.39 9.51 2.43
C TYR A 53 -18.20 10.04 3.24
N VAL A 54 -18.40 10.99 4.15
CA VAL A 54 -17.30 11.61 4.90
C VAL A 54 -16.58 10.62 5.81
N PRO A 55 -17.28 9.79 6.63
CA PRO A 55 -16.62 8.74 7.42
C PRO A 55 -15.83 7.75 6.57
N MET A 56 -16.34 7.38 5.38
CA MET A 56 -15.63 6.49 4.46
C MET A 56 -14.29 7.07 4.00
N GLN A 57 -14.22 8.39 3.71
CA GLN A 57 -12.95 9.02 3.31
C GLN A 57 -11.92 9.04 4.44
N LEU A 58 -12.35 9.21 5.69
CA LEU A 58 -11.45 9.16 6.85
C LEU A 58 -10.96 7.74 7.12
N GLN A 59 -11.84 6.75 6.99
CA GLN A 59 -11.46 5.33 7.09
C GLN A 59 -10.48 4.93 5.99
N ALA A 60 -10.67 5.42 4.76
CA ALA A 60 -9.73 5.20 3.67
C ALA A 60 -8.36 5.83 3.93
N LEU A 61 -8.31 7.04 4.52
CA LEU A 61 -7.04 7.67 4.91
C LEU A 61 -6.32 6.84 5.98
N ALA A 62 -7.05 6.43 7.03
CA ALA A 62 -6.50 5.62 8.11
C ALA A 62 -6.02 4.25 7.61
N GLY A 63 -6.82 3.57 6.79
CA GLY A 63 -6.46 2.30 6.15
C GLY A 63 -5.24 2.46 5.23
N GLY A 64 -5.16 3.55 4.46
CA GLY A 64 -4.00 3.88 3.64
C GLY A 64 -2.72 4.06 4.46
N LEU A 65 -2.79 4.70 5.64
CA LEU A 65 -1.66 4.84 6.56
C LEU A 65 -1.21 3.49 7.12
N VAL A 66 -2.13 2.63 7.54
CA VAL A 66 -1.82 1.29 8.06
C VAL A 66 -1.16 0.44 6.98
N LEU A 67 -1.78 0.35 5.79
CA LEU A 67 -1.22 -0.40 4.66
C LEU A 67 0.12 0.19 4.20
N GLY A 68 0.21 1.51 4.12
CA GLY A 68 1.41 2.24 3.74
C GLY A 68 2.55 1.93 4.69
N PHE A 69 2.27 1.88 5.99
CA PHE A 69 3.24 1.51 7.01
C PHE A 69 3.70 0.06 6.84
N VAL A 70 2.77 -0.89 6.72
CA VAL A 70 3.10 -2.31 6.56
C VAL A 70 3.97 -2.54 5.32
N VAL A 71 3.58 -2.00 4.16
CA VAL A 71 4.36 -2.13 2.92
C VAL A 71 5.73 -1.47 3.07
N SER A 72 5.79 -0.24 3.59
CA SER A 72 7.06 0.49 3.75
C SER A 72 8.00 -0.20 4.75
N PHE A 73 7.46 -0.70 5.85
CA PHE A 73 8.22 -1.39 6.88
C PHE A 73 8.79 -2.70 6.34
N VAL A 74 7.95 -3.55 5.73
CA VAL A 74 8.40 -4.84 5.19
C VAL A 74 9.40 -4.64 4.05
N LEU A 75 9.12 -3.73 3.12
CA LEU A 75 10.01 -3.44 1.99
C LEU A 75 11.39 -2.95 2.44
N THR A 76 11.46 -2.15 3.50
CA THR A 76 12.73 -1.57 3.98
C THR A 76 13.49 -2.45 4.95
N ARG A 77 12.81 -3.34 5.68
CA ARG A 77 13.42 -4.20 6.72
C ARG A 77 13.66 -5.63 6.26
N PHE A 78 12.80 -6.14 5.38
CA PHE A 78 12.83 -7.50 4.88
C PHE A 78 12.74 -7.54 3.34
N PRO A 79 13.53 -6.75 2.60
CA PRO A 79 13.44 -6.73 1.14
C PRO A 79 13.69 -8.11 0.52
N GLU A 80 14.54 -8.94 1.12
CA GLU A 80 14.89 -10.26 0.58
C GLU A 80 13.78 -11.30 0.73
N SER A 81 12.81 -11.06 1.62
CA SER A 81 11.63 -11.92 1.77
C SER A 81 10.55 -11.65 0.70
N LEU A 82 10.70 -10.58 -0.08
CA LEU A 82 9.71 -10.16 -1.07
C LEU A 82 10.09 -10.64 -2.48
N MET A 83 9.09 -11.17 -3.18
CA MET A 83 9.20 -11.55 -4.59
C MET A 83 9.34 -10.30 -5.47
N GLY A 84 10.35 -10.26 -6.35
CA GLY A 84 10.50 -9.20 -7.33
C GLY A 84 11.96 -8.82 -7.60
N ARG A 85 12.23 -8.36 -8.83
CA ARG A 85 13.60 -8.01 -9.29
C ARG A 85 14.10 -6.68 -8.73
N ASN A 86 13.20 -5.76 -8.40
CA ASN A 86 13.53 -4.43 -7.88
C ASN A 86 12.51 -4.00 -6.81
N LEU A 87 12.76 -2.88 -6.13
CA LEU A 87 11.90 -2.41 -5.03
C LEU A 87 10.47 -2.06 -5.48
N VAL A 88 10.28 -1.63 -6.73
CA VAL A 88 8.94 -1.39 -7.32
C VAL A 88 8.16 -2.69 -7.43
N ALA A 89 8.75 -3.70 -8.08
CA ALA A 89 8.13 -5.02 -8.23
C ALA A 89 7.85 -5.67 -6.88
N LYS A 90 8.79 -5.58 -5.93
CA LYS A 90 8.63 -6.11 -4.56
C LYS A 90 7.45 -5.47 -3.85
N ALA A 91 7.36 -4.14 -3.85
CA ALA A 91 6.26 -3.42 -3.21
C ALA A 91 4.91 -3.69 -3.88
N PHE A 92 4.89 -3.74 -5.22
CA PHE A 92 3.69 -4.03 -6.00
C PHE A 92 3.15 -5.44 -5.71
N VAL A 93 3.98 -6.48 -5.84
CA VAL A 93 3.57 -7.86 -5.56
C VAL A 93 3.13 -8.01 -4.10
N PHE A 94 3.86 -7.42 -3.15
CA PHE A 94 3.47 -7.47 -1.75
C PHE A 94 2.12 -6.77 -1.50
N SER A 95 1.85 -5.66 -2.17
CA SER A 95 0.55 -4.98 -2.09
C SER A 95 -0.59 -5.84 -2.66
N LEU A 96 -0.35 -6.62 -3.71
CA LEU A 96 -1.33 -7.58 -4.22
C LEU A 96 -1.61 -8.71 -3.22
N VAL A 97 -0.56 -9.21 -2.55
CA VAL A 97 -0.73 -10.19 -1.46
C VAL A 97 -1.57 -9.60 -0.32
N LEU A 98 -1.29 -8.36 0.10
CA LEU A 98 -2.10 -7.68 1.11
C LEU A 98 -3.54 -7.46 0.66
N MET A 99 -3.78 -7.17 -0.63
CA MET A 99 -5.13 -7.07 -1.18
C MET A 99 -5.88 -8.41 -1.05
N VAL A 100 -5.27 -9.52 -1.43
CA VAL A 100 -5.86 -10.86 -1.29
C VAL A 100 -6.16 -11.14 0.17
N PHE A 101 -5.20 -10.88 1.06
CA PHE A 101 -5.37 -11.05 2.50
C PHE A 101 -6.54 -10.22 3.05
N MET A 102 -6.60 -8.92 2.75
CA MET A 102 -7.70 -8.04 3.19
C MET A 102 -9.04 -8.49 2.61
N THR A 103 -9.06 -8.97 1.37
CA THR A 103 -10.28 -9.49 0.75
C THR A 103 -10.79 -10.71 1.52
N LEU A 104 -9.93 -11.65 1.86
CA LEU A 104 -10.32 -12.87 2.56
C LEU A 104 -10.69 -12.62 4.03
N VAL A 105 -9.99 -11.72 4.71
CA VAL A 105 -10.16 -11.48 6.15
C VAL A 105 -11.27 -10.48 6.45
N ILE A 106 -11.50 -9.49 5.58
CA ILE A 106 -12.44 -8.40 5.83
C ILE A 106 -13.59 -8.41 4.85
N GLU A 107 -13.30 -8.41 3.53
CA GLU A 107 -14.34 -8.23 2.51
C GLU A 107 -15.28 -9.43 2.42
N VAL A 108 -14.74 -10.66 2.36
CA VAL A 108 -15.55 -11.89 2.28
C VAL A 108 -16.46 -12.01 3.51
N PRO A 109 -15.97 -11.91 4.76
CA PRO A 109 -16.85 -11.99 5.92
C PRO A 109 -17.89 -10.88 5.96
N SER A 110 -17.49 -9.64 5.65
CA SER A 110 -18.41 -8.49 5.71
C SER A 110 -19.49 -8.52 4.64
N LYS A 111 -19.34 -9.28 3.55
CA LYS A 111 -20.35 -9.39 2.48
C LYS A 111 -21.16 -10.68 2.57
N MET A 112 -20.51 -11.80 2.88
CA MET A 112 -21.14 -13.12 2.85
C MET A 112 -21.89 -13.47 4.14
N PHE A 113 -21.59 -12.81 5.26
CA PHE A 113 -22.15 -13.18 6.59
C PHE A 113 -23.01 -12.10 7.25
N THR A 114 -23.37 -11.04 6.52
CA THR A 114 -24.09 -9.87 7.06
C THR A 114 -25.50 -9.67 6.51
N GLY A 115 -26.01 -10.63 5.72
CA GLY A 115 -27.39 -10.59 5.20
C GLY A 115 -27.64 -9.58 4.09
N ILE A 116 -26.59 -9.16 3.36
CA ILE A 116 -26.71 -8.28 2.19
C ILE A 116 -27.44 -9.02 1.06
N SER A 117 -28.32 -8.32 0.35
CA SER A 117 -29.20 -8.90 -0.69
C SER A 117 -28.47 -9.43 -1.92
N ASP A 118 -27.35 -8.80 -2.32
CA ASP A 118 -26.53 -9.23 -3.46
C ASP A 118 -25.03 -9.25 -3.08
N PRO A 119 -24.60 -10.22 -2.26
CA PRO A 119 -23.28 -10.19 -1.64
C PRO A 119 -22.14 -10.33 -2.65
N LEU A 120 -22.35 -11.06 -3.74
CA LEU A 120 -21.33 -11.26 -4.78
C LEU A 120 -21.08 -10.00 -5.60
N ARG A 121 -22.14 -9.25 -5.96
CA ARG A 121 -21.97 -7.95 -6.66
C ARG A 121 -21.20 -6.97 -5.80
N TYR A 122 -21.55 -6.84 -4.51
CA TYR A 122 -20.85 -5.92 -3.62
C TYR A 122 -19.41 -6.38 -3.31
N LEU A 123 -19.17 -7.69 -3.21
CA LEU A 123 -17.81 -8.22 -3.08
C LEU A 123 -16.98 -7.90 -4.32
N ALA A 124 -17.48 -8.18 -5.52
CA ALA A 124 -16.81 -7.88 -6.77
C ALA A 124 -16.50 -6.37 -6.92
N THR A 125 -17.45 -5.52 -6.54
CA THR A 125 -17.29 -4.06 -6.57
C THR A 125 -16.21 -3.59 -5.58
N ALA A 126 -16.23 -4.10 -4.34
CA ALA A 126 -15.20 -3.80 -3.35
C ALA A 126 -13.82 -4.28 -3.80
N THR A 127 -13.73 -5.49 -4.38
CA THR A 127 -12.51 -6.03 -4.96
C THR A 127 -11.99 -5.16 -6.10
N ALA A 128 -12.86 -4.68 -6.99
CA ALA A 128 -12.46 -3.78 -8.08
C ALA A 128 -11.89 -2.46 -7.56
N PHE A 129 -12.51 -1.85 -6.54
CA PHE A 129 -11.96 -0.65 -5.90
C PHE A 129 -10.60 -0.93 -5.25
N ASN A 130 -10.47 -2.04 -4.53
CA ASN A 130 -9.23 -2.49 -3.89
C ASN A 130 -8.11 -2.76 -4.90
N ALA A 131 -8.44 -3.33 -6.07
CA ALA A 131 -7.52 -3.62 -7.16
C ALA A 131 -6.88 -2.37 -7.77
N ILE A 132 -7.47 -1.20 -7.54
CA ILE A 132 -6.89 0.08 -7.98
C ILE A 132 -6.09 0.71 -6.83
N ARG A 133 -6.72 0.90 -5.66
CA ARG A 133 -6.13 1.69 -4.57
C ARG A 133 -4.93 1.01 -3.90
N ILE A 134 -4.97 -0.31 -3.65
CA ILE A 134 -3.89 -1.02 -2.96
C ILE A 134 -2.64 -1.15 -3.85
N PRO A 135 -2.75 -1.53 -5.14
CA PRO A 135 -1.57 -1.56 -6.02
C PRO A 135 -0.99 -0.18 -6.29
N THR A 136 -1.83 0.87 -6.36
CA THR A 136 -1.36 2.26 -6.48
C THR A 136 -0.45 2.66 -5.31
N LEU A 137 -0.83 2.29 -4.09
CA LEU A 137 0.02 2.47 -2.91
C LEU A 137 1.35 1.73 -3.05
N GLY A 138 1.31 0.45 -3.44
CA GLY A 138 2.50 -0.38 -3.63
C GLY A 138 3.46 0.21 -4.67
N LEU A 139 2.93 0.70 -5.79
CA LEU A 139 3.72 1.35 -6.85
C LEU A 139 4.42 2.61 -6.32
N VAL A 140 3.70 3.51 -5.67
CA VAL A 140 4.27 4.77 -5.17
C VAL A 140 5.34 4.51 -4.11
N VAL A 141 5.07 3.62 -3.16
CA VAL A 141 6.05 3.21 -2.14
C VAL A 141 7.31 2.63 -2.80
N GLY A 142 7.14 1.71 -3.74
CA GLY A 142 8.24 1.06 -4.44
C GLY A 142 9.07 2.01 -5.30
N LEU A 143 8.43 2.94 -6.02
CA LEU A 143 9.08 3.95 -6.84
C LEU A 143 9.92 4.89 -5.97
N LEU A 144 9.32 5.41 -4.89
CA LEU A 144 10.00 6.34 -4.00
C LEU A 144 11.15 5.66 -3.26
N ALA A 145 10.96 4.42 -2.78
CA ALA A 145 12.01 3.63 -2.16
C ALA A 145 13.17 3.37 -3.13
N GLN A 146 12.87 3.02 -4.39
CA GLN A 146 13.90 2.82 -5.40
C GLN A 146 14.65 4.11 -5.74
N TRP A 147 13.94 5.23 -5.85
CA TRP A 147 14.55 6.54 -6.09
C TRP A 147 15.48 6.95 -4.94
N GLN A 148 15.05 6.81 -3.68
CA GLN A 148 15.88 7.10 -2.51
C GLN A 148 17.12 6.19 -2.46
N ALA A 149 16.97 4.90 -2.77
CA ALA A 149 18.08 3.95 -2.80
C ALA A 149 19.10 4.27 -3.90
N ARG A 150 18.65 4.69 -5.09
CA ARG A 150 19.54 5.14 -6.18
C ARG A 150 20.30 6.41 -5.80
N THR A 151 19.60 7.40 -5.22
CA THR A 151 20.19 8.69 -4.82
C THR A 151 21.26 8.53 -3.74
N ARG A 152 21.07 7.59 -2.80
CA ARG A 152 22.07 7.28 -1.77
C ARG A 152 23.31 6.54 -2.28
N ARG A 153 23.20 5.88 -3.44
CA ARG A 153 24.31 5.14 -4.08
C ARG A 153 25.08 5.97 -5.10
N ALA A 154 24.55 7.12 -5.53
CA ALA A 154 25.27 8.02 -6.42
C ALA A 154 26.56 8.53 -5.72
N PRO A 155 27.72 8.52 -6.40
CA PRO A 155 28.93 9.15 -5.87
C PRO A 155 28.62 10.60 -5.49
N ARG A 156 29.02 11.02 -4.29
CA ARG A 156 28.95 12.45 -3.96
C ARG A 156 29.94 13.18 -4.89
N PRO A 157 29.50 14.13 -5.73
CA PRO A 157 30.44 14.95 -6.47
C PRO A 157 31.23 15.79 -5.46
N GLY A 158 32.54 15.52 -5.33
CA GLY A 158 33.49 16.41 -4.65
C GLY A 158 34.00 16.01 -3.25
N VAL A 159 34.39 14.75 -3.01
CA VAL A 159 35.35 14.40 -1.94
C VAL A 159 36.43 13.48 -2.51
#